data_AF-A0A917E0N7-F1
#
_entry.id   AF-A0A917E0N7-F1
#
_cell.length_a   1.000
_cell.length_b   1.000
_cell.length_c   1.000
_cell.angle_alpha   90.00
_cell.angle_beta   90.00
_cell.angle_gamma   90.00
#
_symmetry.space_group_name_H-M   'P 1'
#
loop_
_entity.id
_entity.type
_entity.pdbx_description
1 polymer ?
#
loop_
_entity_poly.entity_id
_entity_poly.type
_entity_poly.pdbx_seq_one_letter_code
_entity_poly.pdbx_strand_id
1 'polypeptide(L)'
;MDLRLHFLEANGSLAPWRHRIEDETEAVSRRIDALVERNAQAHAVDVVIRHSAWGVIPEIGLGGSCYEPSLATIALDPGNAAFAASVEAGDFAATLAHELHHAMRHASVGYGETLGEALVSEGLADHFACEVTGRPPPPWARSSDLTRAVIEAAERESSGAAYDHTAWFFGNGDLPRWAGYAIGWRITETFLTAHPAATAGTLVGAPASDILAVGWEGMRTGH
;
A
#
# COMPACT_ATOMS: atom_id res chain seq x y z
N MET A 1 -14.10 -10.80 2.35
CA MET A 1 -14.47 -9.38 2.53
C MET A 1 -15.72 -9.07 1.69
N ASP A 2 -16.61 -8.18 2.14
CA ASP A 2 -17.75 -7.72 1.31
C ASP A 2 -17.30 -6.56 0.42
N LEU A 3 -17.14 -6.81 -0.89
CA LEU A 3 -16.68 -5.81 -1.86
C LEU A 3 -17.78 -5.49 -2.89
N ARG A 4 -17.96 -4.20 -3.17
CA ARG A 4 -18.90 -3.70 -4.18
C ARG A 4 -18.14 -2.96 -5.26
N LEU A 5 -18.09 -3.55 -6.46
CA LEU A 5 -17.28 -3.02 -7.55
C LEU A 5 -18.08 -2.05 -8.43
N HIS A 6 -17.51 -0.86 -8.69
CA HIS A 6 -18.13 0.19 -9.50
C HIS A 6 -17.17 0.62 -10.61
N PHE A 7 -17.65 0.79 -11.83
CA PHE A 7 -16.83 1.22 -12.96
C PHE A 7 -17.23 2.62 -13.46
N LEU A 8 -16.26 3.53 -13.51
CA LEU A 8 -16.42 4.89 -14.01
C LEU A 8 -15.77 5.02 -15.40
N GLU A 9 -16.60 5.00 -16.43
CA GLU A 9 -16.17 4.97 -17.85
C GLU A 9 -16.43 6.29 -18.61
N ALA A 10 -16.73 7.39 -17.90
CA ALA A 10 -16.95 8.70 -18.52
C ALA A 10 -15.73 9.22 -19.30
N ASN A 11 -14.52 8.80 -18.90
CA ASN A 11 -13.25 9.15 -19.54
C ASN A 11 -12.78 8.08 -20.55
N GLY A 12 -13.66 7.16 -20.94
CA GLY A 12 -13.42 6.11 -21.94
C GLY A 12 -13.67 4.71 -21.39
N SER A 13 -13.74 3.72 -22.28
CA SER A 13 -14.18 2.38 -21.90
C SER A 13 -13.08 1.52 -21.27
N LEU A 14 -13.49 0.74 -20.25
CA LEU A 14 -12.75 -0.33 -19.59
C LEU A 14 -13.30 -1.72 -19.95
N ALA A 15 -14.24 -1.81 -20.90
CA ALA A 15 -14.85 -3.07 -21.31
C ALA A 15 -13.84 -4.20 -21.63
N PRO A 16 -12.67 -3.95 -22.27
CA PRO A 16 -11.68 -5.00 -22.51
C PRO A 16 -11.08 -5.61 -21.23
N TRP A 17 -11.11 -4.89 -20.11
CA TRP A 17 -10.46 -5.28 -18.86
C TRP A 17 -11.44 -5.72 -17.78
N ARG A 18 -12.73 -5.43 -17.97
CA ARG A 18 -13.81 -5.62 -16.97
C ARG A 18 -13.82 -7.02 -16.34
N HIS A 19 -13.93 -8.06 -17.16
CA HIS A 19 -14.02 -9.45 -16.66
C HIS A 19 -12.78 -9.82 -15.85
N ARG A 20 -11.60 -9.42 -16.31
CA ARG A 20 -10.34 -9.67 -15.62
C ARG A 20 -10.29 -8.96 -14.26
N ILE A 21 -10.70 -7.70 -14.21
CA ILE A 21 -10.76 -6.90 -12.98
C ILE A 21 -11.74 -7.53 -11.98
N GLU A 22 -12.90 -7.98 -12.45
CA GLU A 22 -13.89 -8.69 -11.63
C GLU A 22 -13.31 -9.99 -11.06
N ASP A 23 -12.67 -10.82 -11.89
CA ASP A 23 -12.02 -12.08 -11.47
C ASP A 23 -10.89 -11.84 -10.45
N GLU A 24 -10.02 -10.86 -10.72
CA GLU A 24 -8.92 -10.51 -9.81
C GLU A 24 -9.44 -9.93 -8.49
N THR A 25 -10.49 -9.12 -8.53
CA THR A 25 -11.15 -8.59 -7.32
C THR A 25 -11.72 -9.71 -6.46
N GLU A 26 -12.41 -10.67 -7.08
CA GLU A 26 -12.97 -11.82 -6.37
C GLU A 26 -11.85 -12.70 -5.78
N ALA A 27 -10.77 -12.93 -6.54
CA ALA A 27 -9.61 -13.68 -6.07
C ALA A 27 -8.92 -13.00 -4.88
N VAL A 28 -8.72 -11.68 -4.93
CA VAL A 28 -8.18 -10.88 -3.82
C VAL A 28 -9.08 -11.02 -2.59
N SER A 29 -10.40 -10.83 -2.73
CA SER A 29 -11.33 -10.95 -1.61
C SER A 29 -11.25 -12.32 -0.93
N ARG A 30 -11.22 -13.41 -1.70
CA ARG A 30 -11.08 -14.78 -1.16
C ARG A 30 -9.76 -14.99 -0.41
N ARG A 31 -8.67 -14.40 -0.89
CA ARG A 31 -7.35 -14.52 -0.23
C ARG A 31 -7.30 -13.71 1.06
N ILE A 32 -7.90 -12.51 1.07
CA ILE A 32 -8.07 -11.71 2.29
C ILE A 32 -8.93 -12.46 3.31
N ASP A 33 -10.03 -13.10 2.89
CA ASP A 33 -10.86 -13.94 3.76
C ASP A 33 -10.08 -15.09 4.43
N ALA A 34 -9.05 -15.60 3.78
CA ALA A 34 -8.21 -16.68 4.30
C ALA A 34 -7.08 -16.19 5.23
N LEU A 35 -6.61 -14.95 5.04
CA LEU A 35 -5.44 -14.40 5.74
C LEU A 35 -5.80 -13.51 6.93
N VAL A 36 -6.96 -12.85 6.90
CA VAL A 36 -7.33 -11.80 7.86
C VAL A 36 -8.49 -12.25 8.72
N GLU A 37 -8.44 -11.98 10.02
CA GLU A 37 -9.55 -12.29 10.92
C GLU A 37 -10.84 -11.59 10.49
N ARG A 38 -11.98 -12.30 10.58
CA ARG A 38 -13.29 -11.81 10.12
C ARG A 38 -13.70 -10.46 10.71
N ASN A 39 -13.31 -10.17 11.95
CA ASN A 39 -13.63 -8.90 12.61
C ASN A 39 -12.88 -7.71 11.99
N ALA A 40 -11.62 -7.90 11.56
CA ALA A 40 -10.81 -6.85 10.96
C ALA A 40 -11.28 -6.46 9.54
N GLN A 41 -12.09 -7.31 8.89
CA GLN A 41 -12.64 -7.11 7.55
C GLN A 41 -14.18 -7.10 7.52
N ALA A 42 -14.82 -6.73 8.63
CA ALA A 42 -16.27 -6.87 8.79
C ALA A 42 -17.12 -5.84 8.04
N HIS A 43 -16.54 -4.70 7.64
CA HIS A 43 -17.26 -3.66 6.90
C HIS A 43 -17.21 -3.91 5.40
N ALA A 44 -18.26 -3.47 4.70
CA ALA A 44 -18.29 -3.48 3.25
C ALA A 44 -17.42 -2.35 2.69
N VAL A 45 -16.75 -2.61 1.56
CA VAL A 45 -15.93 -1.62 0.86
C VAL A 45 -16.44 -1.46 -0.57
N ASP A 46 -16.78 -0.22 -0.94
CA ASP A 46 -16.99 0.15 -2.33
C ASP A 46 -15.61 0.28 -3.01
N VAL A 47 -15.41 -0.45 -4.10
CA VAL A 47 -14.19 -0.39 -4.92
C VAL A 47 -14.53 0.31 -6.22
N VAL A 48 -14.01 1.51 -6.40
CA VAL A 48 -14.25 2.34 -7.58
C VAL A 48 -13.11 2.18 -8.57
N ILE A 49 -13.42 1.62 -9.73
CA ILE A 49 -12.49 1.48 -10.86
C ILE A 49 -12.72 2.62 -11.84
N ARG A 50 -11.71 3.46 -12.04
CA ARG A 50 -11.80 4.64 -12.93
C ARG A 50 -10.81 4.54 -14.08
N HIS A 51 -11.27 4.86 -15.30
CA HIS A 51 -10.37 5.08 -16.42
C HIS A 51 -9.73 6.46 -16.32
N SER A 52 -8.45 6.53 -15.94
CA SER A 52 -7.77 7.81 -15.74
C SER A 52 -6.26 7.67 -15.78
N ALA A 53 -5.61 8.54 -16.55
CA ALA A 53 -4.16 8.75 -16.51
C ALA A 53 -3.71 9.60 -15.30
N TRP A 54 -4.65 10.12 -14.48
CA TRP A 54 -4.30 10.94 -13.33
C TRP A 54 -4.21 10.10 -12.05
N GLY A 55 -3.09 10.23 -11.35
CA GLY A 55 -2.80 9.49 -10.12
C GLY A 55 -2.37 8.04 -10.37
N VAL A 56 -1.94 7.70 -11.58
CA VAL A 56 -1.29 6.41 -11.87
C VAL A 56 0.23 6.51 -11.68
N ILE A 57 0.84 5.40 -11.31
CA ILE A 57 2.29 5.23 -11.28
C ILE A 57 2.75 4.93 -12.72
N PRO A 58 3.59 5.78 -13.34
CA PRO A 58 3.97 5.63 -14.75
C PRO A 58 4.56 4.27 -15.11
N GLU A 59 5.28 3.65 -14.17
CA GLU A 59 5.94 2.36 -14.34
C GLU A 59 4.98 1.18 -14.51
N ILE A 60 3.71 1.31 -14.08
CA ILE A 60 2.72 0.23 -14.13
C ILE A 60 1.37 0.64 -14.76
N GLY A 61 1.11 1.95 -14.97
CA GLY A 61 -0.16 2.44 -15.52
C GLY A 61 -1.36 2.25 -14.59
N LEU A 62 -1.10 2.01 -13.31
CA LEU A 62 -2.09 1.77 -12.25
C LEU A 62 -1.82 2.71 -11.09
N GLY A 63 -2.86 3.06 -10.34
CA GLY A 63 -2.73 3.78 -9.09
C GLY A 63 -3.88 3.46 -8.16
N GLY A 64 -3.64 3.58 -6.86
CA GLY A 64 -4.64 3.34 -5.81
C GLY A 64 -4.73 4.53 -4.86
N SER A 65 -5.88 4.63 -4.19
CA SER A 65 -6.05 5.53 -3.05
C SER A 65 -7.20 5.06 -2.17
N CYS A 66 -7.01 5.12 -0.87
CA CYS A 66 -8.01 4.86 0.15
C CYS A 66 -7.81 5.86 1.30
N TYR A 67 -8.84 6.65 1.60
CA TYR A 67 -8.80 7.70 2.63
C TYR A 67 -9.82 7.49 3.75
N GLU A 68 -10.60 6.42 3.65
CA GLU A 68 -11.67 6.10 4.59
C GLU A 68 -11.95 4.59 4.60
N PRO A 69 -12.61 4.07 5.66
CA PRO A 69 -12.84 2.63 5.79
C PRO A 69 -13.60 1.98 4.63
N SER A 70 -14.55 2.68 4.03
CA SER A 70 -15.54 2.04 3.15
C SER A 70 -15.33 2.30 1.66
N LEU A 71 -14.23 2.96 1.26
CA LEU A 71 -13.98 3.32 -0.13
C LEU A 71 -12.51 3.13 -0.51
N ALA A 72 -12.28 2.31 -1.53
CA ALA A 72 -11.01 2.21 -2.24
C ALA A 72 -11.21 2.64 -3.70
N THR A 73 -10.28 3.41 -4.25
CA THR A 73 -10.31 3.85 -5.66
C THR A 73 -9.09 3.32 -6.38
N ILE A 74 -9.29 2.69 -7.54
CA ILE A 74 -8.23 2.20 -8.42
C ILE A 74 -8.32 2.92 -9.77
N ALA A 75 -7.25 3.59 -10.16
CA ALA A 75 -7.08 4.22 -11.46
C ALA A 75 -6.40 3.28 -12.44
N LEU A 76 -7.00 3.14 -13.62
CA LEU A 76 -6.48 2.37 -14.73
C LEU A 76 -6.19 3.31 -15.90
N ASP A 77 -4.97 3.25 -16.44
CA ASP A 77 -4.60 3.95 -17.67
C ASP A 77 -4.28 2.96 -18.80
N PRO A 78 -5.29 2.45 -19.53
CA PRO A 78 -5.09 1.65 -20.73
C PRO A 78 -4.24 2.31 -21.83
N GLY A 79 -4.03 3.63 -21.78
CA GLY A 79 -3.15 4.35 -22.70
C GLY A 79 -1.67 4.26 -22.32
N ASN A 80 -1.35 3.87 -21.09
CA ASN A 80 0.03 3.69 -20.63
C ASN A 80 0.62 2.40 -21.24
N ALA A 81 1.83 2.50 -21.81
CA ALA A 81 2.51 1.39 -22.48
C ALA A 81 2.80 0.18 -21.55
N ALA A 82 2.94 0.40 -20.25
CA ALA A 82 3.17 -0.66 -19.27
C ALA A 82 1.86 -1.30 -18.75
N PHE A 83 0.70 -0.67 -18.95
CA PHE A 83 -0.55 -1.06 -18.30
C PHE A 83 -0.95 -2.51 -18.56
N ALA A 84 -1.04 -2.90 -19.84
CA ALA A 84 -1.48 -4.24 -20.21
C ALA A 84 -0.57 -5.32 -19.60
N ALA A 85 0.74 -5.13 -19.69
CA ALA A 85 1.74 -6.04 -19.12
C ALA A 85 1.68 -6.08 -17.59
N SER A 86 1.42 -4.94 -16.94
CA SER A 86 1.32 -4.85 -15.47
C SER A 86 0.07 -5.55 -14.96
N VAL A 87 -1.08 -5.32 -15.61
CA VAL A 87 -2.30 -6.07 -15.34
C VAL A 87 -2.05 -7.56 -15.55
N GLU A 88 -1.39 -7.96 -16.64
CA GLU A 88 -0.97 -9.35 -16.90
C GLU A 88 -0.13 -9.96 -15.78
N ALA A 89 0.82 -9.21 -15.25
CA ALA A 89 1.67 -9.61 -14.12
C ALA A 89 0.90 -9.65 -12.78
N GLY A 90 -0.32 -9.13 -12.71
CA GLY A 90 -1.15 -9.08 -11.50
C GLY A 90 -0.97 -7.81 -10.66
N ASP A 91 -0.56 -6.69 -11.27
CA ASP A 91 -0.34 -5.43 -10.53
C ASP A 91 -1.66 -4.86 -10.05
N PHE A 92 -2.77 -5.10 -10.79
CA PHE A 92 -4.10 -4.71 -10.34
C PHE A 92 -4.44 -5.39 -9.00
N ALA A 93 -4.28 -6.71 -8.91
CA ALA A 93 -4.52 -7.44 -7.66
C ALA A 93 -3.64 -6.92 -6.50
N ALA A 94 -2.38 -6.55 -6.76
CA ALA A 94 -1.49 -6.00 -5.75
C ALA A 94 -1.93 -4.60 -5.29
N THR A 95 -2.24 -3.70 -6.23
CA THR A 95 -2.77 -2.37 -5.91
C THR A 95 -4.08 -2.47 -5.13
N LEU A 96 -4.99 -3.36 -5.53
CA LEU A 96 -6.24 -3.57 -4.82
C LEU A 96 -6.01 -4.09 -3.39
N ALA A 97 -5.14 -5.07 -3.21
CA ALA A 97 -4.82 -5.60 -1.88
C ALA A 97 -4.20 -4.53 -0.97
N HIS A 98 -3.32 -3.68 -1.52
CA HIS A 98 -2.74 -2.54 -0.81
C HIS A 98 -3.83 -1.56 -0.34
N GLU A 99 -4.73 -1.12 -1.23
CA GLU A 99 -5.81 -0.20 -0.83
C GLU A 99 -6.81 -0.81 0.14
N LEU A 100 -7.10 -2.11 0.03
CA LEU A 100 -7.97 -2.79 0.98
C LEU A 100 -7.30 -2.94 2.35
N HIS A 101 -5.98 -3.02 2.42
CA HIS A 101 -5.26 -2.91 3.70
C HIS A 101 -5.51 -1.55 4.36
N HIS A 102 -5.40 -0.45 3.60
CA HIS A 102 -5.73 0.88 4.10
C HIS A 102 -7.17 0.99 4.59
N ALA A 103 -8.14 0.46 3.85
CA ALA A 103 -9.55 0.43 4.27
C ALA A 103 -9.72 -0.25 5.65
N MET A 104 -9.13 -1.44 5.82
CA MET A 104 -9.18 -2.16 7.10
C MET A 104 -8.45 -1.43 8.23
N ARG A 105 -7.31 -0.79 7.92
CA ARG A 105 -6.56 -0.02 8.90
C ARG A 105 -7.30 1.26 9.29
N HIS A 106 -7.94 1.96 8.36
CA HIS A 106 -8.82 3.10 8.64
C HIS A 106 -9.99 2.71 9.54
N ALA A 107 -10.53 1.50 9.39
CA ALA A 107 -11.60 0.98 10.24
C ALA A 107 -11.15 0.63 11.67
N SER A 108 -9.84 0.66 11.95
CA SER A 108 -9.26 0.27 13.24
C SER A 108 -8.46 1.42 13.87
N VAL A 109 -7.16 1.51 13.60
CA VAL A 109 -6.24 2.48 14.21
C VAL A 109 -6.03 3.74 13.36
N GLY A 110 -6.55 3.76 12.14
CA GLY A 110 -6.35 4.87 11.21
C GLY A 110 -5.03 4.76 10.43
N TYR A 111 -4.93 5.52 9.34
CA TYR A 111 -3.70 5.63 8.54
C TYR A 111 -2.56 6.32 9.32
N GLY A 112 -2.90 7.27 10.20
CA GLY A 112 -1.94 8.02 11.00
C GLY A 112 -1.88 9.51 10.67
N GLU A 113 -1.35 10.29 11.61
CA GLU A 113 -1.18 11.74 11.51
C GLU A 113 0.30 12.13 11.46
N THR A 114 1.20 11.25 11.90
CA THR A 114 2.65 11.47 11.92
C THR A 114 3.36 10.78 10.76
N LEU A 115 4.61 11.20 10.48
CA LEU A 115 5.44 10.53 9.47
C LEU A 115 5.61 9.04 9.79
N GLY A 116 5.92 8.71 11.04
CA GLY A 116 6.15 7.33 11.48
C GLY A 116 4.92 6.43 11.28
N GLU A 117 3.73 6.95 11.59
CA GLU A 117 2.50 6.19 11.36
C GLU A 117 2.24 5.96 9.87
N ALA A 118 2.48 6.97 9.03
CA ALA A 118 2.38 6.82 7.58
C ALA A 118 3.39 5.82 7.03
N LEU A 119 4.65 5.86 7.48
CA LEU A 119 5.66 4.87 7.10
C LEU A 119 5.22 3.44 7.42
N VAL A 120 4.65 3.23 8.62
CA VAL A 120 4.13 1.91 9.01
C VAL A 120 2.91 1.51 8.20
N SER A 121 1.96 2.43 7.98
CA SER A 121 0.74 2.16 7.22
C SER A 121 1.04 1.74 5.78
N GLU A 122 1.95 2.44 5.11
CA GLU A 122 2.41 2.13 3.75
C GLU A 122 3.24 0.85 3.70
N GLY A 123 4.17 0.67 4.64
CA GLY A 123 4.97 -0.55 4.73
C GLY A 123 4.10 -1.79 4.95
N LEU A 124 3.14 -1.74 5.87
CA LEU A 124 2.20 -2.83 6.10
C LEU A 124 1.34 -3.10 4.86
N ALA A 125 0.86 -2.07 4.16
CA ALA A 125 0.03 -2.24 2.97
C ALA A 125 0.81 -2.93 1.83
N ASP A 126 2.07 -2.57 1.60
CA ASP A 126 2.92 -3.22 0.59
C ASP A 126 3.26 -4.67 0.96
N HIS A 127 3.59 -4.95 2.23
CA HIS A 127 3.83 -6.33 2.69
C HIS A 127 2.55 -7.17 2.58
N PHE A 128 1.40 -6.60 2.95
CA PHE A 128 0.10 -7.26 2.82
C PHE A 128 -0.24 -7.57 1.37
N ALA A 129 0.02 -6.65 0.43
CA ALA A 129 -0.16 -6.91 -0.99
C ALA A 129 0.69 -8.09 -1.46
N CYS A 130 1.93 -8.22 -0.97
CA CYS A 130 2.78 -9.38 -1.24
C CYS A 130 2.22 -10.67 -0.64
N GLU A 131 1.72 -10.65 0.60
CA GLU A 131 1.07 -11.79 1.26
C GLU A 131 -0.16 -12.29 0.49
N VAL A 132 -1.03 -11.37 0.06
CA VAL A 132 -2.27 -11.68 -0.66
C VAL A 132 -2.00 -12.16 -2.08
N THR A 133 -0.98 -11.63 -2.76
CA THR A 133 -0.78 -11.92 -4.19
C THR A 133 0.34 -12.92 -4.46
N GLY A 134 1.24 -13.16 -3.50
CA GLY A 134 2.48 -13.90 -3.71
C GLY A 134 3.48 -13.18 -4.61
N ARG A 135 3.24 -11.91 -4.93
CA ARG A 135 4.10 -11.11 -5.80
C ARG A 135 5.37 -10.67 -5.07
N PRO A 136 6.47 -10.41 -5.81
CA PRO A 136 7.63 -9.76 -5.24
C PRO A 136 7.29 -8.33 -4.78
N PRO A 137 8.12 -7.75 -3.89
CA PRO A 137 7.98 -6.36 -3.45
C PRO A 137 7.86 -5.40 -4.63
N PRO A 138 7.04 -4.34 -4.50
CA PRO A 138 6.87 -3.38 -5.58
C PRO A 138 8.15 -2.55 -5.81
N PRO A 139 8.31 -1.93 -6.99
CA PRO A 139 9.52 -1.17 -7.32
C PRO A 139 9.86 -0.07 -6.30
N TRP A 140 8.84 0.59 -5.74
CA TRP A 140 8.99 1.68 -4.78
C TRP A 140 9.48 1.24 -3.40
N ALA A 141 9.26 -0.02 -3.00
CA ALA A 141 9.76 -0.57 -1.75
C ALA A 141 11.30 -0.68 -1.72
N ARG A 142 11.95 -0.61 -2.88
CA ARG A 142 13.39 -0.82 -3.05
C ARG A 142 14.13 0.42 -3.54
N SER A 143 13.65 1.63 -3.21
CA SER A 143 14.33 2.87 -3.61
C SER A 143 15.84 2.78 -3.33
N SER A 144 16.64 2.83 -4.41
CA SER A 144 18.10 2.61 -4.38
C SER A 144 18.86 3.76 -3.71
N ASP A 145 18.18 4.89 -3.53
CA ASP A 145 18.81 6.17 -3.18
C ASP A 145 18.63 6.53 -1.70
N LEU A 146 18.20 5.56 -0.88
CA LEU A 146 18.09 5.73 0.57
C LEU A 146 19.47 5.79 1.24
N THR A 147 19.99 7.01 1.39
CA THR A 147 21.20 7.27 2.17
C THR A 147 20.92 7.16 3.68
N ARG A 148 21.97 6.94 4.47
CA ARG A 148 21.87 6.93 5.95
C ARG A 148 21.29 8.23 6.49
N ALA A 149 21.65 9.37 5.90
CA ALA A 149 21.15 10.69 6.31
C ALA A 149 19.62 10.81 6.13
N VAL A 150 19.06 10.25 5.06
CA VAL A 150 17.61 10.22 4.80
C VAL A 150 16.90 9.36 5.84
N ILE A 151 17.45 8.18 6.16
CA ILE A 151 16.89 7.28 7.18
C ILE A 151 16.90 7.96 8.56
N GLU A 152 18.04 8.55 8.95
CA GLU A 152 18.16 9.28 10.22
C GLU A 152 17.22 10.50 10.28
N ALA A 153 16.96 11.17 9.15
CA ALA A 153 15.98 12.25 9.09
C ALA A 153 14.55 11.75 9.30
N ALA A 154 14.17 10.65 8.65
CA ALA A 154 12.87 10.03 8.83
C ALA A 154 12.63 9.63 10.29
N GLU A 155 13.65 9.06 10.94
CA GLU A 155 13.58 8.69 12.35
C GLU A 155 13.40 9.92 13.26
N ARG A 156 14.17 11.00 13.03
CA ARG A 156 14.03 12.24 13.82
C ARG A 156 12.67 12.92 13.64
N GLU A 157 12.12 12.86 12.43
CA GLU A 157 10.82 13.45 12.09
C GLU A 157 9.64 12.50 12.37
N SER A 158 9.91 11.28 12.83
CA SER A 158 8.92 10.19 12.93
C SER A 158 7.67 10.56 13.73
N SER A 159 7.77 11.39 14.77
CA SER A 159 6.64 11.81 15.60
C SER A 159 5.99 13.13 15.16
N GLY A 160 6.43 13.72 14.03
CA GLY A 160 5.94 14.99 13.54
C GLY A 160 4.59 14.87 12.85
N ALA A 161 3.54 15.48 13.40
CA ALA A 161 2.17 15.46 12.86
C ALA A 161 1.93 16.41 11.66
N ALA A 162 2.91 17.26 11.33
CA ALA A 162 2.86 18.22 10.22
C ALA A 162 4.02 17.97 9.24
N TYR A 163 4.34 16.71 9.00
CA TYR A 163 5.39 16.33 8.05
C TYR A 163 4.94 16.59 6.61
N ASP A 164 5.90 16.85 5.73
CA ASP A 164 5.61 17.02 4.30
C ASP A 164 5.44 15.64 3.65
N HIS A 165 4.19 15.15 3.65
CA HIS A 165 3.84 13.87 3.04
C HIS A 165 4.23 13.81 1.56
N THR A 166 4.03 14.91 0.83
CA THR A 166 4.38 14.95 -0.59
C THR A 166 5.88 14.76 -0.78
N ALA A 167 6.69 15.46 0.01
CA ALA A 167 8.15 15.35 -0.08
C ALA A 167 8.66 13.95 0.28
N TRP A 168 8.13 13.32 1.32
CA TRP A 168 8.57 11.99 1.75
C TRP A 168 8.16 10.87 0.78
N PHE A 169 6.94 10.91 0.23
CA PHE A 169 6.40 9.81 -0.56
C PHE A 169 6.56 10.01 -2.07
N PHE A 170 6.54 11.25 -2.57
CA PHE A 170 6.71 11.57 -4.00
C PHE A 170 8.07 12.20 -4.33
N GLY A 171 8.83 12.60 -3.32
CA GLY A 171 10.16 13.23 -3.46
C GLY A 171 10.09 14.76 -3.54
N ASN A 172 11.15 15.42 -3.08
CA ASN A 172 11.33 16.86 -3.22
C ASN A 172 12.81 17.24 -3.06
N GLY A 173 13.44 17.71 -4.14
CA GLY A 173 14.85 18.12 -4.12
C GLY A 173 15.77 16.99 -3.63
N ASP A 174 16.25 17.11 -2.40
CA ASP A 174 17.17 16.18 -1.76
C ASP A 174 16.51 14.89 -1.24
N LEU A 175 15.17 14.86 -1.10
CA LEU A 175 14.43 13.66 -0.73
C LEU A 175 14.16 12.81 -1.98
N PRO A 176 14.69 11.57 -2.05
CA PRO A 176 14.44 10.68 -3.17
C PRO A 176 12.95 10.38 -3.31
N ARG A 177 12.51 10.23 -4.57
CA ARG A 177 11.19 9.68 -4.84
C ARG A 177 11.03 8.32 -4.15
N TRP A 178 9.88 8.13 -3.53
CA TRP A 178 9.53 6.92 -2.77
C TRP A 178 10.36 6.64 -1.52
N ALA A 179 11.05 7.64 -0.96
CA ALA A 179 11.81 7.45 0.28
C ALA A 179 10.92 6.91 1.41
N GLY A 180 9.73 7.49 1.59
CA GLY A 180 8.75 7.07 2.60
C GLY A 180 8.34 5.60 2.42
N TYR A 181 7.93 5.20 1.22
CA TYR A 181 7.55 3.80 0.95
C TYR A 181 8.69 2.82 1.22
N ALA A 182 9.91 3.11 0.75
CA ALA A 182 11.05 2.23 0.93
C ALA A 182 11.52 2.14 2.40
N ILE A 183 11.42 3.22 3.17
CA ILE A 183 11.70 3.20 4.61
C ILE A 183 10.61 2.43 5.35
N GLY A 184 9.34 2.69 5.04
CA GLY A 184 8.19 1.96 5.60
C GLY A 184 8.30 0.45 5.38
N TRP A 185 8.63 0.04 4.16
CA TRP A 185 8.91 -1.36 3.83
C TRP A 185 9.95 -1.98 4.76
N ARG A 186 11.11 -1.31 4.95
CA ARG A 186 12.22 -1.82 5.78
C ARG A 186 11.86 -1.89 7.26
N ILE A 187 11.13 -0.91 7.78
CA ILE A 187 10.62 -0.91 9.17
C ILE A 187 9.73 -2.12 9.39
N THR A 188 8.74 -2.32 8.51
CA THR A 188 7.80 -3.44 8.59
C THR A 188 8.51 -4.79 8.42
N GLU A 189 9.42 -4.91 7.44
CA GLU A 189 10.21 -6.12 7.20
C GLU A 189 11.06 -6.51 8.43
N THR A 190 11.67 -5.51 9.07
CA THR A 190 12.45 -5.69 10.30
C THR A 190 11.56 -6.21 11.42
N PHE A 191 10.36 -5.63 11.60
CA PHE A 191 9.41 -6.07 12.61
C PHE A 191 8.95 -7.51 12.37
N LEU A 192 8.53 -7.85 11.14
CA LEU A 192 8.06 -9.19 10.77
C LEU A 192 9.16 -10.25 10.93
N THR A 193 10.41 -9.91 10.61
CA THR A 193 11.57 -10.80 10.82
C THR A 193 11.79 -11.10 12.30
N ALA A 194 11.62 -10.10 13.17
CA ALA A 194 11.73 -10.27 14.62
C ALA A 194 10.51 -11.00 15.24
N HIS A 195 9.38 -11.05 14.53
CA HIS A 195 8.12 -11.65 14.99
C HIS A 195 7.57 -12.66 13.96
N PRO A 196 8.16 -13.86 13.82
CA PRO A 196 7.79 -14.81 12.75
C PRO A 196 6.34 -15.34 12.78
N ALA A 197 5.62 -15.10 13.88
CA ALA A 197 4.20 -15.46 13.99
C ALA A 197 3.26 -14.34 13.51
N ALA A 198 3.77 -13.12 13.31
CA ALA A 198 3.02 -11.99 12.81
C ALA A 198 3.07 -11.95 11.28
N THR A 199 1.98 -11.49 10.68
CA THR A 199 1.85 -11.15 9.26
C THR A 199 1.32 -9.72 9.14
N ALA A 200 1.52 -9.05 8.01
CA ALA A 200 0.93 -7.76 7.74
C ALA A 200 -0.60 -7.82 7.88
N GLY A 201 -1.23 -8.92 7.45
CA GLY A 201 -2.66 -9.16 7.65
C GLY A 201 -3.10 -9.22 9.12
N THR A 202 -2.28 -9.78 10.02
CA THR A 202 -2.57 -9.77 11.47
C THR A 202 -2.29 -8.43 12.14
N LEU A 203 -1.48 -7.58 11.52
CA LEU A 203 -1.04 -6.28 12.05
C LEU A 203 -1.87 -5.10 11.55
N VAL A 204 -2.94 -5.34 10.80
CA VAL A 204 -3.87 -4.31 10.29
C VAL A 204 -4.25 -3.29 11.38
N GLY A 205 -4.61 -3.77 12.56
CA GLY A 205 -5.01 -2.96 13.71
C GLY A 205 -3.91 -2.70 14.74
N ALA A 206 -2.64 -3.02 14.43
CA ALA A 206 -1.53 -2.80 15.35
C ALA A 206 -1.16 -1.30 15.42
N PRO A 207 -0.95 -0.74 16.63
CA PRO A 207 -0.43 0.61 16.80
C PRO A 207 0.92 0.77 16.10
N ALA A 208 1.11 1.88 15.37
CA ALA A 208 2.37 2.12 14.66
C ALA A 208 3.58 2.20 15.62
N SER A 209 3.37 2.68 16.86
CA SER A 209 4.41 2.77 17.89
C SER A 209 5.10 1.44 18.15
N ASP A 210 4.36 0.33 18.13
CA ASP A 210 4.88 -1.00 18.45
C ASP A 210 5.81 -1.48 17.34
N ILE A 211 5.45 -1.17 16.09
CA ILE A 211 6.21 -1.52 14.90
C ILE A 211 7.45 -0.64 14.77
N LEU A 212 7.29 0.68 14.98
CA LEU A 212 8.39 1.66 14.93
C LEU A 212 9.47 1.37 15.96
N ALA A 213 9.11 0.99 17.20
CA ALA A 213 10.07 0.73 18.26
C ALA A 213 11.10 -0.35 17.86
N VAL A 214 10.61 -1.45 17.28
CA VAL A 214 11.45 -2.57 16.81
C VAL A 214 12.13 -2.23 15.49
N GLY A 215 11.39 -1.64 14.54
CA GLY A 215 11.91 -1.33 13.21
C GLY A 215 13.10 -0.39 13.26
N TRP A 216 13.01 0.68 14.06
CA TRP A 216 14.11 1.62 14.23
C TRP A 216 15.32 1.00 14.95
N GLU A 217 15.11 0.19 15.97
CA GLU A 217 16.19 -0.52 16.66
C GLU A 217 16.94 -1.48 15.71
N GLY A 218 16.20 -2.26 14.92
CA GLY A 218 16.79 -3.18 13.94
C GLY A 218 17.53 -2.46 12.82
N MET A 219 16.99 -1.34 12.33
CA MET A 219 17.67 -0.55 11.30
C MET A 219 18.98 0.09 11.79
N ARG A 220 19.12 0.38 13.09
CA ARG A 220 20.38 0.87 13.67
C ARG A 220 21.44 -0.22 13.84
N THR A 221 21.01 -1.46 14.08
CA THR A 221 21.90 -2.60 14.41
C THR A 221 22.26 -3.46 13.19
N GLY A 222 21.48 -3.39 12.11
CA GLY A 222 21.69 -4.11 10.85
C GLY A 222 22.56 -3.39 9.82
N HIS A 223 23.39 -2.43 10.23
CA HIS A 223 24.35 -1.71 9.39
C HIS A 223 25.80 -2.08 9.72
#